data_AF-A0A962TNK8-F1
#
_entry.id   AF-A0A962TNK8-F1
#
_cell.length_a   1.000
_cell.length_b   1.000
_cell.length_c   1.000
_cell.angle_alpha   90.00
_cell.angle_beta   90.00
_cell.angle_gamma   90.00
#
_symmetry.space_group_name_H-M   'P 1'
#
loop_
_entity.id
_entity.type
_entity.pdbx_description
1 polymer ?
#
loop_
_entity_poly.entity_id
_entity_poly.type
_entity_poly.pdbx_seq_one_letter_code
_entity_poly.pdbx_strand_id
1 'polypeptide(L)'
;VLLQELLKGTLVHDIASGLFQHRPLLAQPLELDRLRYRDAREEQAHRLLAIEDQVQLTRIHDLGLDGTAIDGEVQDRQAHRHYQTSFTLDREGRTIKASCTCHEFRRAGLKQGPCPHMIALRLRYAREQAALEKARETAEGRRLIRAETRTLTRRQGETVLSYRISLDDRQVLLRWGNDPQALRQQRLLFNRAEEARDVYFARLDRLAQQGFIDASHF
;
A
#
# COMPACT_ATOMS: atom_id res chain seq x y z
N VAL A 1 -25.57 12.19 7.64
CA VAL A 1 -26.68 11.65 8.45
C VAL A 1 -27.42 10.54 7.71
N LEU A 2 -28.08 10.80 6.56
CA LEU A 2 -28.82 9.77 5.79
C LEU A 2 -27.99 8.53 5.40
N LEU A 3 -26.75 8.72 4.93
CA LEU A 3 -25.85 7.60 4.57
C LEU A 3 -25.59 6.66 5.75
N GLN A 4 -25.48 7.20 6.96
CA GLN A 4 -25.19 6.42 8.16
C GLN A 4 -26.41 5.60 8.58
N GLU A 5 -27.62 6.13 8.43
CA GLU A 5 -28.87 5.42 8.69
C GLU A 5 -29.18 4.36 7.62
N LEU A 6 -28.73 4.55 6.38
CA LEU A 6 -28.74 3.51 5.35
C LEU A 6 -27.80 2.35 5.70
N LEU A 7 -26.57 2.66 6.14
CA LEU A 7 -25.59 1.64 6.56
C LEU A 7 -26.06 0.83 7.79
N LYS A 8 -26.79 1.47 8.70
CA LYS A 8 -27.42 0.79 9.85
C LYS A 8 -28.65 -0.05 9.45
N GLY A 9 -29.13 0.08 8.22
CA GLY A 9 -30.36 -0.57 7.76
C GLY A 9 -31.62 0.03 8.38
N THR A 10 -31.59 1.31 8.79
CA THR A 10 -32.73 2.03 9.38
C THR A 10 -33.57 2.73 8.30
N LEU A 11 -32.92 3.16 7.22
CA LEU A 11 -33.56 3.73 6.04
C LEU A 11 -33.40 2.79 4.83
N VAL A 12 -34.33 2.88 3.89
CA VAL A 12 -34.22 2.30 2.55
C VAL A 12 -34.39 3.42 1.53
N HIS A 13 -33.56 3.41 0.49
CA HIS A 13 -33.73 4.28 -0.67
C HIS A 13 -34.62 3.60 -1.70
N ASP A 14 -35.76 4.21 -2.01
CA ASP A 14 -36.60 3.79 -3.12
C ASP A 14 -36.10 4.43 -4.42
N ILE A 15 -35.56 3.60 -5.31
CA ILE A 15 -34.96 4.03 -6.57
C ILE A 15 -36.02 4.62 -7.52
N ALA A 16 -37.28 4.16 -7.46
CA ALA A 16 -38.33 4.62 -8.37
C ALA A 16 -38.82 6.02 -8.02
N SER A 17 -38.94 6.33 -6.73
CA SER A 17 -39.40 7.63 -6.25
C SER A 17 -38.26 8.60 -5.90
N GLY A 18 -37.03 8.12 -5.74
CA GLY A 18 -35.90 8.90 -5.26
C GLY A 18 -36.01 9.33 -3.79
N LEU A 19 -36.93 8.72 -3.05
CA LEU A 19 -37.23 9.06 -1.65
C LEU A 19 -36.60 8.04 -0.70
N PHE A 20 -36.27 8.50 0.51
CA PHE A 20 -35.81 7.66 1.61
C PHE A 20 -36.98 7.34 2.53
N GLN A 21 -37.17 6.06 2.82
CA GLN A 21 -38.23 5.57 3.69
C GLN A 21 -37.64 4.96 4.96
N HIS A 22 -38.24 5.26 6.11
CA HIS A 22 -37.88 4.62 7.37
C HIS A 22 -38.38 3.17 7.37
N ARG A 23 -37.45 2.22 7.33
CA ARG A 23 -37.72 0.78 7.27
C ARG A 23 -36.59 0.02 7.97
N PRO A 24 -36.60 -0.06 9.31
CA PRO A 24 -35.56 -0.75 10.06
C PRO A 24 -35.55 -2.24 9.74
N LEU A 25 -34.38 -2.75 9.34
CA LEU A 25 -34.16 -4.18 9.04
C LEU A 25 -33.99 -5.04 10.31
N LEU A 26 -33.63 -4.41 11.44
CA LEU A 26 -33.36 -5.08 12.70
C LEU A 26 -34.29 -4.54 13.80
N ALA A 27 -34.62 -5.40 14.77
CA ALA A 27 -35.46 -5.04 15.91
C ALA A 27 -34.77 -4.04 16.87
N GLN A 28 -33.44 -4.06 16.94
CA GLN A 28 -32.64 -3.14 17.73
C GLN A 28 -31.63 -2.42 16.81
N PRO A 29 -31.31 -1.14 17.09
CA PRO A 29 -30.30 -0.42 16.33
C PRO A 29 -28.94 -1.11 16.38
N LEU A 30 -28.23 -1.08 15.25
CA LEU A 30 -26.91 -1.68 15.15
C LEU A 30 -25.87 -0.84 15.91
N GLU A 31 -25.16 -1.46 16.85
CA GLU A 31 -24.05 -0.82 17.56
C GLU A 31 -22.79 -0.83 16.68
N LEU A 32 -22.66 0.18 15.82
CA LEU A 32 -21.57 0.28 14.84
C LEU A 32 -20.18 0.22 15.48
N ASP A 33 -20.01 0.73 16.69
CA ASP A 33 -18.71 0.72 17.38
C ASP A 33 -18.23 -0.72 17.66
N ARG A 34 -19.15 -1.64 17.94
CA ARG A 34 -18.83 -3.07 18.12
C ARG A 34 -18.50 -3.79 16.81
N LEU A 35 -18.93 -3.24 15.68
CA LEU A 35 -18.73 -3.81 14.34
C LEU A 35 -17.60 -3.13 13.57
N ARG A 36 -16.95 -2.14 14.19
CA ARG A 36 -15.87 -1.38 13.58
C ARG A 36 -14.69 -2.27 13.17
N TYR A 37 -14.47 -3.35 13.91
CA TYR A 37 -13.40 -4.30 13.69
C TYR A 37 -13.99 -5.70 13.53
N ARG A 38 -13.38 -6.50 12.66
CA ARG A 38 -13.76 -7.89 12.44
C ARG A 38 -13.48 -8.76 13.66
N ASP A 39 -12.36 -8.51 14.33
CA ASP A 39 -11.92 -9.24 15.51
C ASP A 39 -11.01 -8.40 16.41
N ALA A 40 -10.63 -8.96 17.57
CA ALA A 40 -9.74 -8.32 18.53
C ALA A 40 -8.33 -8.04 17.97
N ARG A 41 -7.88 -8.78 16.94
CA ARG A 41 -6.56 -8.57 16.34
C ARG A 41 -6.56 -7.32 15.48
N GLU A 42 -7.62 -7.11 14.71
CA GLU A 42 -7.82 -5.91 13.92
C GLU A 42 -8.01 -4.68 14.83
N GLU A 43 -8.79 -4.81 15.91
CA GLU A 43 -8.90 -3.75 16.92
C GLU A 43 -7.53 -3.36 17.49
N GLN A 44 -6.72 -4.35 17.88
CA GLN A 44 -5.37 -4.11 18.39
C GLN A 44 -4.45 -3.46 17.34
N ALA A 45 -4.55 -3.86 16.07
CA ALA A 45 -3.81 -3.26 14.98
C ALA A 45 -4.17 -1.78 14.76
N HIS A 46 -5.47 -1.46 14.82
CA HIS A 46 -5.95 -0.08 14.73
C HIS A 46 -5.52 0.77 15.93
N ARG A 47 -5.48 0.20 17.14
CA ARG A 47 -4.93 0.86 18.33
C ARG A 47 -3.45 1.23 18.13
N LEU A 48 -2.64 0.32 17.60
CA LEU A 48 -1.22 0.57 17.30
C LEU A 48 -1.07 1.71 16.28
N LEU A 49 -1.94 1.77 15.27
CA LEU A 49 -1.93 2.84 14.26
C LEU A 49 -2.48 4.18 14.73
N ALA A 50 -3.24 4.20 15.83
CA ALA A 50 -3.86 5.43 16.34
C ALA A 50 -2.83 6.38 16.96
N ILE A 51 -1.67 5.85 17.37
CA ILE A 51 -0.59 6.62 17.97
C ILE A 51 0.51 6.78 16.93
N GLU A 52 0.91 8.02 16.70
CA GLU A 52 2.00 8.34 15.77
C GLU A 52 3.31 7.63 16.17
N ASP A 53 4.08 7.28 15.15
CA ASP A 53 5.38 6.61 15.22
C ASP A 53 5.41 5.20 15.85
N GLN A 54 4.28 4.62 16.26
CA GLN A 54 4.25 3.23 16.74
C GLN A 54 4.40 2.20 15.62
N VAL A 55 4.12 2.55 14.37
CA VAL A 55 4.23 1.65 13.22
C VAL A 55 5.03 2.36 12.15
N GLN A 56 6.22 1.84 11.86
CA GLN A 56 7.16 2.46 10.93
C GLN A 56 7.57 1.47 9.85
N LEU A 57 7.53 1.92 8.59
CA LEU A 57 8.08 1.18 7.46
C LEU A 57 9.59 1.45 7.42
N THR A 58 10.40 0.42 7.60
CA THR A 58 11.87 0.56 7.60
C THR A 58 12.46 0.33 6.22
N ARG A 59 11.85 -0.54 5.42
CA ARG A 59 12.31 -0.84 4.06
C ARG A 59 11.15 -1.30 3.20
N ILE A 60 11.09 -0.77 1.98
CA ILE A 60 10.18 -1.24 0.94
C ILE A 60 11.05 -1.64 -0.24
N HIS A 61 10.99 -2.90 -0.64
CA HIS A 61 11.75 -3.45 -1.74
C HIS A 61 10.80 -4.00 -2.81
N ASP A 62 10.74 -3.29 -3.93
CA ASP A 62 10.02 -3.69 -5.13
C ASP A 62 10.78 -4.84 -5.82
N LEU A 63 10.19 -6.05 -5.79
CA LEU A 63 10.69 -7.26 -6.44
C LEU A 63 10.19 -7.40 -7.88
N GLY A 64 9.43 -6.43 -8.38
CA GLY A 64 8.97 -6.36 -9.77
C GLY A 64 7.92 -7.42 -10.05
N LEU A 65 8.32 -8.51 -10.72
CA LEU A 65 7.35 -9.55 -11.07
C LEU A 65 6.91 -10.38 -9.86
N ASP A 66 7.74 -10.47 -8.83
CA ASP A 66 7.49 -11.24 -7.61
C ASP A 66 6.76 -10.42 -6.51
N GLY A 67 6.39 -9.18 -6.82
CA GLY A 67 5.63 -8.28 -5.94
C GLY A 67 6.49 -7.35 -5.07
N THR A 68 6.05 -7.02 -3.86
CA THR A 68 6.71 -6.03 -2.98
C THR A 68 7.00 -6.61 -1.60
N ALA A 69 8.27 -6.57 -1.19
CA ALA A 69 8.69 -6.90 0.17
C ALA A 69 8.67 -5.64 1.05
N ILE A 70 8.03 -5.76 2.21
CA ILE A 70 7.82 -4.66 3.16
C ILE A 70 8.39 -5.12 4.49
N ASP A 71 9.30 -4.33 5.04
CA ASP A 71 9.86 -4.49 6.37
C ASP A 71 9.48 -3.29 7.23
N GLY A 72 9.28 -3.52 8.52
CA GLY A 72 8.98 -2.47 9.45
C GLY A 72 9.10 -2.87 10.90
N GLU A 73 8.89 -1.86 11.73
CA GLU A 73 8.98 -1.94 13.18
C GLU A 73 7.67 -1.46 13.79
N VAL A 74 7.24 -2.18 14.82
CA VAL A 74 6.04 -1.87 15.58
C VAL A 74 6.39 -1.75 17.05
N GLN A 75 6.28 -0.55 17.60
CA GLN A 75 6.48 -0.24 19.01
C GLN A 75 5.13 -0.19 19.71
N ASP A 76 4.78 -1.23 20.47
CA ASP A 76 3.60 -1.19 21.34
C ASP A 76 3.97 -0.48 22.65
N ARG A 77 3.60 0.81 22.75
CA ARG A 77 3.88 1.62 23.95
C ARG A 77 3.14 1.13 25.18
N GLN A 78 1.97 0.53 25.04
CA GLN A 78 1.19 0.04 26.18
C GLN A 78 1.84 -1.22 26.77
N ALA A 79 2.43 -2.06 25.91
CA ALA A 79 3.15 -3.26 26.33
C ALA A 79 4.65 -3.03 26.59
N HIS A 80 5.16 -1.82 26.34
CA HIS A 80 6.60 -1.48 26.35
C HIS A 80 7.46 -2.46 25.54
N ARG A 81 7.01 -2.82 24.34
CA ARG A 81 7.67 -3.83 23.49
C ARG A 81 7.87 -3.33 22.07
N HIS A 82 8.93 -3.83 21.45
CA HIS A 82 9.28 -3.57 20.07
C HIS A 82 9.24 -4.88 19.28
N TYR A 83 8.60 -4.84 18.12
CA TYR A 83 8.45 -5.99 17.23
C TYR A 83 8.97 -5.64 15.84
N GLN A 84 9.75 -6.53 15.27
CA GLN A 84 10.13 -6.47 13.87
C GLN A 84 9.16 -7.33 13.08
N THR A 85 8.66 -6.80 11.98
CA THR A 85 7.72 -7.49 11.12
C THR A 85 8.06 -7.23 9.66
N SER A 86 7.96 -8.28 8.86
CA SER A 86 8.15 -8.19 7.42
C SER A 86 7.21 -9.13 6.70
N PHE A 87 6.81 -8.73 5.49
CA PHE A 87 6.04 -9.59 4.60
C PHE A 87 6.25 -9.21 3.14
N THR A 88 6.01 -10.14 2.24
CA THR A 88 6.03 -9.92 0.80
C THR A 88 4.62 -10.11 0.25
N LEU A 89 4.13 -9.09 -0.44
CA LEU A 89 2.90 -9.14 -1.21
C LEU A 89 3.22 -9.55 -2.65
N ASP A 90 2.49 -10.50 -3.22
CA ASP A 90 2.49 -10.72 -4.68
C ASP A 90 1.67 -9.63 -5.39
N ARG A 91 1.53 -9.75 -6.71
CA ARG A 91 0.76 -8.81 -7.54
C ARG A 91 -0.75 -8.92 -7.37
N GLU A 92 -1.21 -9.93 -6.65
CA GLU A 92 -2.61 -10.12 -6.31
C GLU A 92 -2.89 -9.64 -4.87
N GLY A 93 -1.91 -8.97 -4.25
CA GLY A 93 -1.98 -8.48 -2.88
C GLY A 93 -1.98 -9.57 -1.82
N ARG A 94 -1.62 -10.82 -2.16
CA ARG A 94 -1.55 -11.95 -1.24
C ARG A 94 -0.17 -12.01 -0.59
N THR A 95 -0.13 -12.43 0.66
CA THR A 95 1.14 -12.57 1.38
C THR A 95 1.82 -13.89 1.02
N ILE A 96 2.97 -13.84 0.35
CA ILE A 96 3.76 -15.03 -0.03
C ILE A 96 4.87 -15.38 0.97
N LYS A 97 5.39 -14.37 1.68
CA LYS A 97 6.40 -14.53 2.74
C LYS A 97 6.03 -13.62 3.91
N ALA A 98 6.28 -14.07 5.13
CA ALA A 98 5.98 -13.32 6.33
C ALA A 98 6.91 -13.69 7.48
N SER A 99 7.23 -12.71 8.32
CA SER A 99 7.94 -12.87 9.57
C SER A 99 7.48 -11.82 10.59
N CYS A 100 7.35 -12.21 11.86
CA CYS A 100 7.16 -11.28 12.95
C CYS A 100 7.79 -11.83 14.24
N THR A 101 8.42 -10.97 15.03
CA THR A 101 9.07 -11.37 16.30
C THR A 101 8.09 -11.56 17.47
N CYS A 102 6.79 -11.29 17.28
CA CYS A 102 5.79 -11.49 18.33
C CYS A 102 5.58 -12.97 18.68
N HIS A 103 5.13 -13.24 19.91
CA HIS A 103 4.92 -14.60 20.40
C HIS A 103 3.88 -15.37 19.57
N GLU A 104 2.78 -14.72 19.19
CA GLU A 104 1.70 -15.35 18.40
C GLU A 104 2.20 -15.88 17.06
N PHE A 105 2.95 -15.06 16.33
CA PHE A 105 3.53 -15.43 15.04
C PHE A 105 4.62 -16.50 15.21
N ARG A 106 5.51 -16.37 16.20
CA ARG A 106 6.53 -17.40 16.46
C ARG A 106 5.93 -18.75 16.83
N ARG A 107 4.76 -18.78 17.47
CA ARG A 107 4.06 -20.01 17.86
C ARG A 107 3.30 -20.66 16.70
N ALA A 108 2.56 -19.88 15.91
CA ALA A 108 1.59 -20.43 14.94
C ALA A 108 1.87 -20.04 13.48
N GLY A 109 2.82 -19.14 13.22
CA GLY A 109 3.01 -18.51 11.92
C GLY A 109 1.71 -17.88 11.41
N LEU A 110 1.45 -18.03 10.11
CA LEU A 110 0.22 -17.57 9.47
C LEU A 110 -0.96 -18.55 9.59
N LYS A 111 -0.82 -19.70 10.28
CA LYS A 111 -1.90 -20.70 10.38
C LYS A 111 -3.16 -20.16 11.04
N GLN A 112 -3.01 -19.16 11.91
CA GLN A 112 -4.13 -18.48 12.56
C GLN A 112 -4.42 -17.10 11.93
N GLY A 113 -3.87 -16.82 10.75
CA GLY A 113 -3.90 -15.49 10.14
C GLY A 113 -2.77 -14.57 10.61
N PRO A 114 -2.72 -13.33 10.08
CA PRO A 114 -1.71 -12.35 10.45
C PRO A 114 -1.86 -11.91 11.91
N CYS A 115 -0.74 -11.59 12.55
CA CYS A 115 -0.74 -10.99 13.89
C CYS A 115 -1.09 -9.48 13.82
N PRO A 116 -1.49 -8.85 14.93
CA PRO A 116 -1.84 -7.42 14.95
C PRO A 116 -0.75 -6.50 14.37
N HIS A 117 0.53 -6.80 14.61
CA HIS A 117 1.65 -6.01 14.09
C HIS A 117 1.73 -6.04 12.56
N MET A 118 1.48 -7.21 11.95
CA MET A 118 1.46 -7.34 10.50
C MET A 118 0.28 -6.59 9.88
N ILE A 119 -0.90 -6.69 10.50
CA ILE A 119 -2.09 -5.95 10.06
C ILE A 119 -1.81 -4.45 10.13
N ALA A 120 -1.26 -3.98 11.26
CA ALA A 120 -0.92 -2.58 11.47
C ALA A 120 0.09 -2.09 10.41
N LEU A 121 1.16 -2.85 10.16
CA LEU A 121 2.17 -2.50 9.16
C LEU A 121 1.58 -2.45 7.74
N ARG A 122 0.73 -3.41 7.38
CA ARG A 122 0.05 -3.43 6.06
C ARG A 122 -0.87 -2.23 5.87
N LEU A 123 -1.63 -1.87 6.89
CA LEU A 123 -2.49 -0.69 6.87
C LEU A 123 -1.67 0.61 6.80
N ARG A 124 -0.53 0.70 7.49
CA ARG A 124 0.40 1.83 7.38
C ARG A 124 0.92 1.97 5.96
N TYR A 125 1.40 0.88 5.37
CA TYR A 125 1.83 0.83 3.97
C TYR A 125 0.73 1.30 3.02
N ALA A 126 -0.49 0.76 3.15
CA ALA A 126 -1.62 1.13 2.29
C ALA A 126 -1.98 2.62 2.42
N ARG A 127 -1.94 3.19 3.63
CA ARG A 127 -2.19 4.63 3.85
C ARG A 127 -1.12 5.50 3.20
N GLU A 128 0.15 5.12 3.32
CA GLU A 128 1.25 5.86 2.70
C GLU A 128 1.18 5.79 1.17
N GLN A 129 0.90 4.61 0.59
CA GLN A 129 0.70 4.49 -0.86
C GLN A 129 -0.47 5.35 -1.36
N ALA A 130 -1.62 5.30 -0.68
CA ALA A 130 -2.77 6.13 -1.04
C ALA A 130 -2.47 7.64 -0.91
N ALA A 131 -1.64 8.04 0.05
CA ALA A 131 -1.21 9.44 0.20
C ALA A 131 -0.27 9.87 -0.94
N LEU A 132 0.68 9.00 -1.33
CA LEU A 132 1.59 9.24 -2.45
C LEU A 132 0.85 9.33 -3.79
N GLU A 133 -0.13 8.45 -4.03
CA GLU A 133 -0.98 8.50 -5.22
C GLU A 133 -1.76 9.80 -5.33
N LYS A 134 -2.44 10.20 -4.24
CA LYS A 134 -3.17 11.48 -4.20
C LYS A 134 -2.23 12.67 -4.41
N ALA A 135 -1.03 12.63 -3.85
CA ALA A 135 -0.03 13.67 -4.09
C ALA A 135 0.38 13.73 -5.57
N ARG A 136 0.59 12.58 -6.22
CA ARG A 136 0.98 12.47 -7.64
C ARG A 136 -0.07 13.04 -8.61
N GLU A 137 -1.35 12.98 -8.27
CA GLU A 137 -2.43 13.54 -9.09
C GLU A 137 -2.35 15.07 -9.22
N THR A 138 -1.69 15.73 -8.28
CA THR A 138 -1.56 17.20 -8.26
C THR A 138 -0.15 17.63 -8.69
N ALA A 139 -0.04 18.77 -9.38
CA ALA A 139 1.26 19.34 -9.74
C ALA A 139 2.09 19.70 -8.49
N GLU A 140 1.43 20.17 -7.43
CA GLU A 140 2.06 20.50 -6.15
C GLU A 140 2.58 19.26 -5.43
N GLY A 141 1.79 18.18 -5.38
CA GLY A 141 2.20 16.95 -4.73
C GLY A 141 3.32 16.22 -5.49
N ARG A 142 3.36 16.28 -6.83
CA ARG A 142 4.54 15.81 -7.61
C ARG A 142 5.84 16.52 -7.19
N ARG A 143 5.77 17.80 -6.81
CA ARG A 143 6.91 18.57 -6.28
C ARG A 143 7.28 18.21 -4.85
N LEU A 144 6.53 17.37 -4.16
CA LEU A 144 6.86 16.90 -2.80
C LEU A 144 7.47 15.49 -2.80
N ILE A 145 7.27 14.71 -3.87
CA ILE A 145 7.81 13.36 -3.99
C ILE A 145 9.33 13.42 -4.13
N ARG A 146 10.06 12.90 -3.13
CA ARG A 146 11.53 12.84 -3.12
C ARG A 146 12.09 11.45 -3.41
N ALA A 147 11.34 10.39 -3.09
CA ALA A 147 11.75 9.03 -3.36
C ALA A 147 10.53 8.23 -3.82
N GLU A 148 10.64 7.57 -4.98
CA GLU A 148 9.58 6.75 -5.54
C GLU A 148 10.18 5.72 -6.50
N THR A 149 9.78 4.46 -6.40
CA THR A 149 10.15 3.43 -7.37
C THR A 149 8.90 2.93 -8.07
N ARG A 150 8.98 2.80 -9.39
CA ARG A 150 7.91 2.27 -10.24
C ARG A 150 8.44 1.14 -11.10
N THR A 151 7.70 0.05 -11.15
CA THR A 151 7.94 -1.04 -12.09
C THR A 151 6.85 -1.02 -13.16
N LEU A 152 7.28 -0.86 -14.41
CA LEU A 152 6.45 -0.79 -15.60
C LEU A 152 6.71 -2.06 -16.43
N THR A 153 5.67 -2.59 -17.06
CA THR A 153 5.79 -3.77 -17.92
C THR A 153 5.14 -3.55 -19.28
N ARG A 154 5.71 -4.16 -20.31
CA ARG A 154 5.12 -4.18 -21.65
C ARG A 154 5.33 -5.54 -22.29
N ARG A 155 4.26 -6.14 -22.79
CA ARG A 155 4.35 -7.41 -23.51
C ARG A 155 4.99 -7.21 -24.89
N GLN A 156 5.96 -8.04 -25.24
CA GLN A 156 6.61 -8.12 -26.55
C GLN A 156 6.56 -9.57 -27.04
N GLY A 157 5.48 -9.93 -27.73
CA GLY A 157 5.21 -11.30 -28.15
C GLY A 157 5.02 -12.23 -26.95
N GLU A 158 5.93 -13.20 -26.81
CA GLU A 158 5.96 -14.16 -25.70
C GLU A 158 6.74 -13.66 -24.47
N THR A 159 7.50 -12.57 -24.61
CA THR A 159 8.31 -12.01 -23.52
C THR A 159 7.64 -10.80 -22.88
N VAL A 160 7.99 -10.54 -21.62
CA VAL A 160 7.57 -9.32 -20.90
C VAL A 160 8.80 -8.46 -20.68
N LEU A 161 8.81 -7.27 -21.27
CA LEU A 161 9.84 -6.27 -21.01
C LEU A 161 9.49 -5.56 -19.69
N SER A 162 10.35 -5.75 -18.69
CA SER A 162 10.27 -5.05 -17.40
C SER A 162 11.11 -3.78 -17.44
N TYR A 163 10.59 -2.70 -16.85
CA TYR A 163 11.22 -1.40 -16.77
C TYR A 163 10.99 -0.78 -15.40
N ARG A 164 12.01 -0.75 -14.56
CA ARG A 164 11.99 -0.12 -13.25
C ARG A 164 12.64 1.25 -13.29
N ILE A 165 11.96 2.26 -12.75
CA ILE A 165 12.46 3.61 -12.59
C ILE A 165 12.34 4.02 -11.12
N SER A 166 13.47 4.38 -10.51
CA SER A 166 13.56 4.82 -9.11
C SER A 166 14.08 6.24 -9.06
N LEU A 167 13.31 7.13 -8.43
CA LEU A 167 13.72 8.44 -7.96
C LEU A 167 14.22 8.29 -6.53
N ASP A 168 15.39 8.86 -6.24
CA ASP A 168 15.96 8.98 -4.90
C ASP A 168 16.67 10.34 -4.78
N ASP A 169 15.93 11.33 -4.30
CA ASP A 169 16.33 12.73 -4.16
C ASP A 169 16.89 13.33 -5.46
N ARG A 170 18.22 13.33 -5.62
CA ARG A 170 18.93 13.88 -6.78
C ARG A 170 19.37 12.81 -7.80
N GLN A 171 18.85 11.59 -7.67
CA GLN A 171 19.22 10.46 -8.52
C GLN A 171 17.98 9.85 -9.19
N VAL A 172 18.12 9.48 -10.46
CA VAL A 172 17.17 8.61 -11.16
C VAL A 172 17.88 7.34 -11.61
N LEU A 173 17.45 6.19 -11.11
CA LEU A 173 17.96 4.88 -11.50
C LEU A 173 16.96 4.17 -12.40
N LEU A 174 17.41 3.72 -13.55
CA LEU A 174 16.64 2.88 -14.46
C LEU A 174 17.20 1.47 -14.47
N ARG A 175 16.31 0.48 -14.51
CA ARG A 175 16.63 -0.91 -14.80
C ARG A 175 15.64 -1.48 -15.79
N TRP A 176 16.08 -2.13 -16.87
CA TRP A 176 15.15 -2.69 -17.84
C TRP A 176 15.71 -3.92 -18.55
N GLY A 177 14.80 -4.78 -19.00
CA GLY A 177 15.14 -6.02 -19.69
C GLY A 177 14.01 -7.03 -19.66
N ASN A 178 14.18 -8.11 -20.43
CA ASN A 178 13.22 -9.21 -20.50
C ASN A 178 13.49 -10.28 -19.43
N ASP A 179 14.73 -10.31 -18.91
CA ASP A 179 15.16 -11.21 -17.84
C ASP A 179 15.31 -10.41 -16.53
N PRO A 180 14.51 -10.71 -15.49
CA PRO A 180 14.64 -10.08 -14.17
C PRO A 180 16.02 -10.21 -13.53
N GLN A 181 16.80 -11.24 -13.87
CA GLN A 181 18.13 -11.48 -13.29
C GLN A 181 19.24 -10.72 -14.01
N ALA A 182 19.00 -10.25 -15.23
CA ALA A 182 19.99 -9.62 -16.10
C ALA A 182 19.51 -8.27 -16.67
N LEU A 183 18.95 -7.41 -15.81
CA LEU A 183 18.46 -6.09 -16.21
C LEU A 183 19.62 -5.15 -16.56
N ARG A 184 19.52 -4.48 -17.71
CA ARG A 184 20.39 -3.34 -18.05
C ARG A 184 20.09 -2.21 -17.08
N GLN A 185 21.12 -1.47 -16.67
CA GLN A 185 20.98 -0.38 -15.70
C GLN A 185 21.55 0.93 -16.26
N GLN A 186 20.86 2.04 -16.00
CA GLN A 186 21.38 3.39 -16.21
C GLN A 186 21.11 4.24 -14.96
N ARG A 187 22.14 4.90 -14.44
CA ARG A 187 22.01 5.86 -13.33
C ARG A 187 22.21 7.27 -13.86
N LEU A 188 21.28 8.16 -13.55
CA LEU A 188 21.37 9.59 -13.78
C LEU A 188 21.51 10.30 -12.44
N LEU A 189 22.46 11.23 -12.35
CA LEU A 189 22.70 12.07 -11.17
C LEU A 189 22.46 13.52 -11.57
N PHE A 190 21.83 14.27 -10.68
CA PHE A 190 21.45 15.66 -10.91
C PHE A 190 22.03 16.56 -9.83
N ASN A 191 22.17 17.85 -10.16
CA ASN A 191 22.63 18.83 -9.18
C ASN A 191 21.51 19.22 -8.22
N ARG A 192 20.26 19.23 -8.70
CA ARG A 192 19.06 19.59 -7.94
C ARG A 192 18.02 18.47 -7.96
N ALA A 193 17.29 18.32 -6.86
CA ALA A 193 16.23 17.31 -6.74
C ALA A 193 15.06 17.60 -7.69
N GLU A 194 14.81 18.87 -7.99
CA GLU A 194 13.80 19.28 -8.97
C GLU A 194 14.07 18.73 -10.37
N GLU A 195 15.31 18.86 -10.86
CA GLU A 195 15.73 18.32 -12.16
C GLU A 195 15.56 16.80 -12.23
N ALA A 196 15.91 16.09 -11.15
CA ALA A 196 15.73 14.64 -11.06
C ALA A 196 14.25 14.25 -11.16
N ARG A 197 13.37 14.98 -10.47
CA ARG A 197 11.91 14.76 -10.50
C ARG A 197 11.30 15.04 -11.86
N ASP A 198 11.68 16.13 -12.50
CA ASP A 198 11.17 16.48 -13.83
C ASP A 198 11.54 15.40 -14.85
N VAL A 199 12.79 14.92 -14.82
CA VAL A 199 13.24 13.82 -15.68
C VAL A 199 12.53 12.50 -15.33
N TYR A 200 12.28 12.24 -14.05
CA TYR A 200 11.55 11.06 -13.59
C TYR A 200 10.12 11.04 -14.15
N PHE A 201 9.34 12.10 -13.94
CA PHE A 201 7.96 12.17 -14.43
C PHE A 201 7.89 12.20 -15.96
N ALA A 202 8.77 12.95 -16.64
CA ALA A 202 8.82 12.97 -18.10
C ALA A 202 9.13 11.58 -18.70
N ARG A 203 9.94 10.75 -18.01
CA ARG A 203 10.18 9.37 -18.42
C ARG A 203 8.99 8.46 -18.16
N LEU A 204 8.30 8.60 -17.02
CA LEU A 204 7.06 7.87 -16.77
C LEU A 204 6.02 8.14 -17.86
N ASP A 205 5.81 9.42 -18.20
CA ASP A 205 4.85 9.82 -19.23
C ASP A 205 5.23 9.25 -20.61
N ARG A 206 6.53 9.27 -20.95
CA ARG A 206 7.04 8.67 -22.20
C ARG A 206 6.84 7.15 -22.23
N LEU A 207 7.08 6.45 -21.13
CA LEU A 207 6.90 4.99 -21.06
C LEU A 207 5.41 4.63 -21.18
N ALA A 208 4.52 5.39 -20.55
CA ALA A 208 3.08 5.23 -20.69
C ALA A 208 2.64 5.40 -22.17
N GLN A 209 3.14 6.43 -22.86
CA GLN A 209 2.89 6.64 -24.30
C GLN A 209 3.43 5.50 -25.18
N GLN A 210 4.49 4.80 -24.73
CA GLN A 210 5.05 3.63 -25.39
C GLN A 210 4.31 2.32 -25.10
N GLY A 211 3.18 2.39 -24.37
CA GLY A 211 2.33 1.24 -24.04
C GLY A 211 2.83 0.41 -22.87
N PHE A 212 3.69 0.95 -22.00
CA PHE A 212 4.00 0.32 -20.73
C PHE A 212 2.85 0.51 -19.73
N ILE A 213 2.58 -0.54 -18.96
CA ILE A 213 1.56 -0.57 -17.92
C ILE A 213 2.27 -0.54 -16.57
N ASP A 214 1.82 0.32 -15.66
CA ASP A 214 2.31 0.40 -14.28
C ASP A 214 1.91 -0.87 -13.53
N ALA A 215 2.90 -1.65 -13.13
CA ALA A 215 2.75 -2.89 -12.38
C ALA A 215 3.09 -2.71 -10.89
N SER A 216 3.28 -1.47 -10.44
CA SER A 216 3.63 -1.16 -9.05
C SER A 216 2.45 -1.35 -8.08
N HIS A 217 1.22 -1.42 -8.59
CA HIS A 217 -0.02 -1.27 -7.82
C HIS A 217 -1.11 -2.31 -8.10
N PHE A 218 -0.76 -3.49 -8.62
CA PHE A 218 -1.73 -4.59 -8.69
C PHE A 218 -1.89 -5.27 -7.32
#